data_AF-A0A4P7L6K2-F1
#
_entry.id   AF-A0A4P7L6K2-F1
#
_cell.length_a   1.000
_cell.length_b   1.000
_cell.length_c   1.000
_cell.angle_alpha   90.00
_cell.angle_beta   90.00
_cell.angle_gamma   90.00
#
_symmetry.space_group_name_H-M   'P 1'
#
loop_
_entity.id
_entity.type
_entity.pdbx_description
1 polymer ?
#
loop_
_entity_poly.entity_id
_entity_poly.type
_entity_poly.pdbx_seq_one_letter_code
_entity_poly.pdbx_strand_id
1 'polypeptide(L)'
;MKKIFCDDGSTFVKLAYADEQKKLVTKITETSFLAGNWNFAFGQNIYNYEIEGKRYSFNDGINNASETTTVNYQYSDENLLSVHG
;
A
#
# COMPACT_ATOMS: atom_id res chain seq x y z
N MET A 1 10.24 4.78 18.33
CA MET A 1 9.13 4.86 17.37
C MET A 1 9.46 5.94 16.36
N LYS A 2 9.46 5.63 15.06
CA LYS A 2 9.82 6.59 13.99
C LYS A 2 8.59 7.43 13.64
N LYS A 3 8.76 8.74 13.45
CA LYS A 3 7.69 9.59 12.88
C LYS A 3 7.77 9.48 11.36
N ILE A 4 6.70 8.99 10.74
CA ILE A 4 6.58 8.85 9.29
C ILE A 4 5.45 9.78 8.85
N PHE A 5 5.74 10.66 7.91
CA PHE A 5 4.74 11.48 7.24
C PHE A 5 4.22 10.70 6.03
N CYS A 6 2.90 10.64 5.90
CA CYS A 6 2.21 9.82 4.90
C CYS A 6 1.23 10.69 4.12
N ASP A 7 1.36 10.68 2.79
CA ASP A 7 0.39 11.18 1.82
C ASP A 7 -0.16 9.96 1.08
N ASP A 8 -1.34 9.49 1.50
CA ASP A 8 -1.98 8.22 1.12
C ASP A 8 -3.04 8.41 0.02
N GLY A 9 -2.64 9.06 -1.06
CA GLY A 9 -3.48 9.21 -2.25
C GLY A 9 -3.82 7.86 -2.91
N SER A 10 -4.99 7.78 -3.54
CA SER A 10 -5.51 6.57 -4.21
C SER A 10 -4.76 6.13 -5.47
N THR A 11 -3.68 6.82 -5.83
CA THR A 11 -2.81 6.46 -6.94
C THR A 11 -1.49 5.91 -6.37
N PHE A 12 -0.87 6.68 -5.48
CA PHE A 12 0.37 6.31 -4.81
C PHE A 12 0.35 6.78 -3.36
N VAL A 13 0.91 5.96 -2.48
CA VAL A 13 1.28 6.37 -1.12
C VAL A 13 2.70 6.91 -1.15
N LYS A 14 2.90 8.11 -0.57
CA LYS A 14 4.20 8.76 -0.47
C LYS A 14 4.56 8.90 0.99
N LEU A 15 5.70 8.35 1.35
CA LEU A 15 6.23 8.38 2.72
C LEU A 15 7.46 9.27 2.77
N ALA A 16 7.57 10.05 3.84
CA ALA A 16 8.78 10.80 4.17
C ALA A 16 9.11 10.66 5.66
N TYR A 17 10.37 10.44 5.98
CA TYR A 17 10.85 10.41 7.36
C TYR A 17 12.33 10.79 7.46
N ALA A 18 12.76 11.19 8.66
CA ALA A 18 14.18 11.30 8.98
C ALA A 18 14.70 9.94 9.47
N ASP A 19 15.82 9.47 8.90
CA ASP A 19 16.52 8.29 9.41
C ASP A 19 17.32 8.59 10.70
N GLU A 20 18.02 7.59 11.22
CA GLU A 20 18.80 7.70 12.46
C GLU A 20 19.95 8.73 12.34
N GLN A 21 20.41 9.00 11.12
CA GLN A 21 21.43 9.98 10.79
C GLN A 21 20.85 11.35 10.43
N LYS A 22 19.54 11.57 10.67
CA LYS A 22 18.78 12.79 10.34
C LYS A 22 18.74 13.10 8.84
N LYS A 23 18.94 12.11 7.98
CA LYS A 23 18.77 12.27 6.53
C LYS A 23 17.32 12.04 6.14
N LEU A 24 16.86 12.82 5.17
CA LEU A 24 15.54 12.64 4.58
C LEU A 24 15.53 11.34 3.76
N VAL A 25 14.56 10.49 4.05
CA VAL A 25 14.23 9.31 3.25
C VAL A 25 12.82 9.45 2.73
N THR A 26 12.63 9.14 1.45
CA THR A 26 11.33 9.09 0.79
C THR A 26 11.07 7.69 0.22
N LYS A 27 9.81 7.26 0.20
CA LYS A 27 9.36 6.02 -0.45
C LYS A 27 8.06 6.32 -1.18
N ILE A 28 7.89 5.76 -2.37
CA ILE A 28 6.62 5.79 -3.12
C ILE A 28 6.19 4.34 -3.28
N THR A 29 4.95 4.04 -2.94
CA THR A 29 4.32 2.73 -3.13
C THR A 29 3.03 2.86 -3.91
N GLU A 30 2.74 1.87 -4.73
CA GLU A 30 1.47 1.74 -5.45
C GLU A 30 0.35 1.29 -4.51
N THR A 31 -0.89 1.55 -4.92
CA THR A 31 -2.10 1.26 -4.15
C THR A 31 -2.77 -0.06 -4.54
N SER A 32 -2.02 -0.94 -5.22
CA SER A 32 -2.55 -2.06 -5.98
C SER A 32 -2.80 -3.32 -5.13
N PHE A 33 -3.84 -3.28 -4.30
CA PHE A 33 -4.31 -4.44 -3.54
C PHE A 33 -5.65 -4.96 -4.07
N LEU A 34 -5.73 -6.27 -4.28
CA LEU A 34 -6.98 -6.92 -4.68
C LEU A 34 -7.58 -7.69 -3.52
N ALA A 35 -8.87 -7.47 -3.26
CA ALA A 35 -9.67 -8.36 -2.44
C ALA A 35 -9.88 -9.70 -3.19
N GLY A 36 -9.74 -10.81 -2.50
CA GLY A 36 -9.99 -12.13 -3.08
C GLY A 36 -9.07 -13.21 -2.53
N ASN A 37 -8.84 -14.26 -3.32
CA ASN A 37 -7.92 -15.31 -2.94
C ASN A 37 -6.47 -14.79 -2.92
N TRP A 38 -5.66 -15.35 -2.04
CA TRP A 38 -4.25 -15.03 -2.01
C TRP A 38 -3.54 -15.46 -3.29
N ASN A 39 -2.64 -14.60 -3.76
CA ASN A 39 -1.74 -14.90 -4.85
C ASN A 39 -0.67 -15.90 -4.40
N PHE A 40 -0.24 -16.74 -5.34
CA PHE A 40 0.83 -17.71 -5.16
C PHE A 40 1.78 -17.64 -6.36
N ALA A 41 3.09 -17.60 -6.09
CA ALA A 41 4.15 -17.53 -7.09
C ALA A 41 5.37 -18.26 -6.54
N PHE A 42 5.98 -19.08 -7.40
CA PHE A 42 7.20 -19.78 -7.07
C PHE A 42 8.40 -18.86 -7.35
N GLY A 43 9.21 -18.59 -6.32
CA GLY A 43 10.47 -17.84 -6.47
C GLY A 43 10.34 -16.31 -6.54
N GLN A 44 9.16 -15.75 -6.30
CA GLN A 44 8.94 -14.32 -6.16
C GLN A 44 8.33 -13.98 -4.80
N ASN A 45 8.66 -12.81 -4.26
CA ASN A 45 8.05 -12.31 -3.03
C ASN A 45 6.63 -11.85 -3.33
N ILE A 46 5.65 -12.46 -2.65
CA ILE A 46 4.25 -12.03 -2.69
C ILE A 46 3.87 -11.49 -1.32
N TYR A 47 3.14 -10.38 -1.33
CA TYR A 47 2.61 -9.77 -0.13
C TYR A 47 1.11 -10.06 -0.04
N ASN A 48 0.77 -11.01 0.83
CA ASN A 48 -0.60 -11.44 1.12
C ASN A 48 -1.00 -10.94 2.51
N TYR A 49 -2.20 -10.38 2.61
CA TYR A 49 -2.72 -9.79 3.84
C TYR A 49 -4.13 -10.33 4.15
N GLU A 50 -4.51 -10.28 5.43
CA GLU A 50 -5.86 -10.59 5.89
C GLU A 50 -6.33 -9.47 6.83
N ILE A 51 -7.52 -8.94 6.57
CA ILE A 51 -8.19 -7.93 7.42
C ILE A 51 -9.57 -8.48 7.73
N GLU A 52 -9.86 -8.69 9.02
CA GLU A 52 -11.17 -9.18 9.49
C GLU A 52 -11.68 -10.42 8.73
N GLY A 53 -10.78 -11.36 8.40
CA GLY A 53 -11.11 -12.58 7.65
C GLY A 53 -11.25 -12.41 6.13
N LYS A 54 -11.14 -11.19 5.61
CA LYS A 54 -11.04 -10.92 4.17
C LYS A 54 -9.59 -10.96 3.72
N ARG A 55 -9.35 -11.65 2.61
CA ARG A 55 -8.01 -11.83 2.05
C ARG A 55 -7.71 -10.80 0.97
N TYR A 56 -6.48 -10.33 0.96
CA TYR A 56 -5.96 -9.37 0.01
C TYR A 56 -4.57 -9.77 -0.48
N SER A 57 -4.23 -9.41 -1.71
CA SER A 57 -2.89 -9.61 -2.28
C SER A 57 -2.44 -8.38 -3.04
N PHE A 58 -1.15 -8.05 -2.90
CA PHE A 58 -0.50 -7.08 -3.76
C PHE A 58 -0.42 -7.62 -5.20
N ASN A 59 -0.67 -6.74 -6.18
CA ASN A 59 -0.58 -7.06 -7.60
C ASN A 59 0.05 -5.89 -8.37
N ASP A 60 1.26 -6.09 -8.89
CA ASP A 60 2.04 -5.11 -9.67
C ASP A 60 1.56 -4.98 -11.13
N GLY A 61 0.77 -5.93 -11.63
CA GLY A 61 0.22 -5.94 -12.99
C GLY A 61 -1.09 -5.18 -13.14
N ILE A 62 -1.68 -4.71 -12.04
CA ILE A 62 -2.96 -4.01 -12.05
C ILE A 62 -2.75 -2.56 -11.63
N ASN A 63 -2.85 -1.67 -12.60
CA ASN A 63 -2.96 -0.25 -12.36
C ASN A 63 -4.44 0.09 -12.07
N ASN A 64 -4.96 -0.41 -10.94
CA ASN A 64 -6.28 -0.05 -10.42
C ASN A 64 -6.27 1.33 -9.76
N ALA A 65 -5.12 2.01 -9.77
CA ALA A 65 -4.97 3.38 -9.35
C ALA A 65 -6.08 4.20 -9.99
N SER A 66 -7.05 4.62 -9.17
CA SER A 66 -8.10 5.48 -9.66
C SER A 66 -7.43 6.76 -10.16
N GLU A 67 -7.80 7.22 -11.36
CA GLU A 67 -7.29 8.49 -11.92
C GLU A 67 -7.65 9.70 -11.03
N THR A 68 -8.52 9.50 -10.02
CA THR A 68 -8.92 10.51 -9.06
C THR A 68 -8.92 9.96 -7.64
N THR A 69 -8.62 10.81 -6.66
CA THR A 69 -8.87 10.49 -5.25
C THR A 69 -10.37 10.40 -5.01
N THR A 70 -10.86 9.18 -4.82
CA THR A 70 -12.22 8.96 -4.37
C THR A 70 -12.25 9.00 -2.85
N VAL A 71 -13.24 9.69 -2.28
CA VAL A 71 -13.42 9.76 -0.81
C VAL A 71 -13.58 8.35 -0.22
N ASN A 72 -14.17 7.43 -0.97
CA ASN A 72 -14.36 6.04 -0.54
C ASN A 72 -13.04 5.29 -0.33
N TYR A 73 -12.01 5.57 -1.15
CA TYR A 73 -10.70 4.95 -0.99
C TYR A 73 -10.08 5.27 0.37
N GLN A 74 -10.23 6.51 0.85
CA GLN A 74 -9.64 6.97 2.13
C GLN A 74 -10.16 6.22 3.36
N TYR A 75 -11.25 5.47 3.22
CA TYR A 75 -11.84 4.67 4.31
C TYR A 75 -11.86 3.17 3.97
N SER A 76 -11.13 2.73 2.95
CA SER A 76 -11.11 1.34 2.49
C SER A 76 -9.99 0.52 3.14
N ASP A 77 -10.17 -0.80 3.16
CA ASP A 77 -9.10 -1.75 3.52
C ASP A 77 -7.90 -1.63 2.55
N GLU A 78 -8.13 -1.23 1.31
CA GLU A 78 -7.10 -1.02 0.30
C GLU A 78 -6.16 0.12 0.68
N ASN A 79 -6.67 1.24 1.20
CA ASN A 79 -5.84 2.32 1.75
C ASN A 79 -5.00 1.84 2.94
N LEU A 80 -5.63 1.13 3.88
CA LEU A 80 -4.92 0.56 5.02
C LEU A 80 -3.73 -0.29 4.58
N LEU A 81 -3.95 -1.19 3.62
CA LEU A 81 -2.90 -2.05 3.07
C LEU A 81 -1.83 -1.28 2.30
N SER A 82 -2.23 -0.27 1.53
CA SER A 82 -1.31 0.57 0.75
C SER A 82 -0.31 1.33 1.64
N VAL A 83 -0.71 1.67 2.86
CA VAL A 83 0.17 2.31 3.86
C VAL A 83 1.07 1.29 4.57
N HIS A 84 0.62 0.05 4.74
CA HIS A 84 1.37 -1.00 5.46
C HIS A 84 2.29 -1.84 4.55
N GLY A 85 2.10 -1.78 3.22
CA GLY A 85 2.80 -2.56 2.20
C GLY A 85 4.28 -2.25 1.93
#